data_AF-A0A1M7YCY8-F1
#
_entry.id   AF-A0A1M7YCY8-F1
#
_cell.length_a   1.000
_cell.length_b   1.000
_cell.length_c   1.000
_cell.angle_alpha   90.00
_cell.angle_beta   90.00
_cell.angle_gamma   90.00
#
_symmetry.space_group_name_H-M   'P 1'
#
loop_
_entity.id
_entity.type
_entity.pdbx_description
1 polymer ?
#
loop_
_entity_poly.entity_id
_entity_poly.type
_entity_poly.pdbx_seq_one_letter_code
_entity_poly.pdbx_strand_id
1 'polypeptide(L)'
;MKDMSITFQHVTRKIRDYFRSQYSPQTLVPLSRLCRSGRFTICKVAGDRKLCARIGALGIYPGAQAELICPHNGSQCILQLHGSRLCLDRTISENILVSEY
;
A
#
# COMPACT_ATOMS: atom_id res chain seq x y z
N MET A 1 33.93 -1.65 20.30
CA MET A 1 32.53 -1.19 20.09
C MET A 1 32.03 -1.70 18.75
N LYS A 2 31.54 -2.94 18.67
CA LYS A 2 31.08 -3.56 17.42
C LYS A 2 29.88 -4.49 17.68
N ASP A 3 28.80 -3.99 18.27
CA ASP A 3 27.64 -4.85 18.59
C ASP A 3 26.29 -4.12 18.54
N MET A 4 26.10 -3.22 17.58
CA MET A 4 24.79 -2.57 17.37
C MET A 4 24.45 -2.38 15.89
N SER A 5 24.85 -3.33 15.04
CA SER A 5 24.58 -3.25 13.59
C SER A 5 24.05 -4.55 12.98
N ILE A 6 24.10 -5.66 13.73
CA ILE A 6 23.79 -7.01 13.20
C ILE A 6 22.30 -7.36 13.39
N THR A 7 21.62 -6.84 14.42
CA THR A 7 20.23 -7.18 14.73
C THR A 7 19.21 -6.61 13.73
N PHE A 8 19.50 -5.46 13.09
CA PHE A 8 18.60 -4.82 12.12
C PHE A 8 18.51 -5.57 10.77
N GLN A 9 19.58 -6.27 10.38
CA GLN A 9 19.66 -6.98 9.11
C GLN A 9 18.79 -8.24 9.08
N HIS A 10 18.57 -8.90 10.23
CA HIS A 10 17.80 -10.15 10.30
C HIS A 10 16.28 -9.92 10.27
N VAL A 11 15.81 -8.85 10.93
CA VAL A 11 14.39 -8.47 10.96
C VAL A 11 13.91 -8.10 9.56
N THR A 12 14.69 -7.31 8.82
CA THR A 12 14.31 -6.89 7.46
C THR A 12 14.20 -8.06 6.48
N ARG A 13 14.98 -9.14 6.67
CA ARG A 13 14.88 -10.35 5.84
C ARG A 13 13.59 -11.12 6.10
N LYS A 14 13.26 -11.41 7.38
CA LYS A 14 12.01 -12.11 7.73
C LYS A 14 10.76 -11.30 7.35
N ILE A 15 10.79 -9.98 7.55
CA ILE A 15 9.71 -9.09 7.14
C ILE A 15 9.55 -9.10 5.62
N ARG A 16 10.65 -9.01 4.86
CA ARG A 16 10.65 -9.09 3.39
C ARG A 16 10.12 -10.43 2.88
N ASP A 17 10.53 -11.53 3.48
CA ASP A 17 10.13 -12.87 3.05
C ASP A 17 8.66 -13.15 3.41
N TYR A 18 8.19 -12.67 4.56
CA TYR A 18 6.77 -12.68 4.93
C TYR A 18 5.92 -11.86 3.96
N PHE A 19 6.39 -10.67 3.56
CA PHE A 19 5.71 -9.89 2.52
C PHE A 19 5.76 -10.57 1.15
N ARG A 20 6.81 -11.33 0.81
CA ARG A 20 6.87 -12.09 -0.45
C ARG A 20 5.90 -13.27 -0.50
N SER A 21 5.68 -13.96 0.61
CA SER A 21 4.81 -15.15 0.63
C SER A 21 3.32 -14.83 0.55
N GLN A 22 2.92 -13.58 0.76
CA GLN A 22 1.53 -13.11 0.68
C GLN A 22 1.14 -12.61 -0.71
N TYR A 23 2.04 -12.67 -1.69
CA TYR A 23 1.76 -12.26 -3.06
C TYR A 23 1.36 -13.46 -3.92
N SER A 24 0.08 -13.52 -4.26
CA SER A 24 -0.39 -14.26 -5.44
C SER A 24 0.12 -13.56 -6.71
N PRO A 25 0.35 -14.26 -7.84
CA PRO A 25 0.67 -13.66 -9.14
C PRO A 25 -0.55 -12.92 -9.74
N GLN A 26 -1.23 -12.10 -8.95
CA GLN A 26 -2.26 -11.18 -9.37
C GLN A 26 -1.60 -9.97 -10.04
N THR A 27 -2.21 -9.50 -11.13
CA THR A 27 -1.77 -8.29 -11.83
C THR A 27 -1.76 -7.11 -10.86
N LEU A 28 -0.56 -6.64 -10.51
CA LEU A 28 -0.38 -5.47 -9.67
C LEU A 28 -0.66 -4.22 -10.50
N VAL A 29 -1.65 -3.44 -10.07
CA VAL A 29 -2.00 -2.17 -10.71
C VAL A 29 -1.87 -1.02 -9.72
N PRO A 30 -1.50 0.18 -10.16
CA PRO A 30 -1.65 1.37 -9.33
C PRO A 30 -3.11 1.58 -8.94
N LEU A 31 -3.36 2.03 -7.72
CA LEU A 31 -4.70 2.34 -7.21
C LEU A 31 -5.42 3.38 -8.11
N SER A 32 -4.66 4.29 -8.72
CA SER A 32 -5.17 5.27 -9.69
C SER A 32 -5.80 4.66 -10.95
N ARG A 33 -5.52 3.38 -11.24
CA ARG A 33 -6.09 2.65 -12.39
C ARG A 33 -7.33 1.84 -12.05
N LEU A 34 -7.73 1.78 -10.77
CA LEU A 34 -8.97 1.14 -10.41
C LEU A 34 -10.16 1.99 -10.86
N CYS A 35 -10.91 1.46 -11.81
CA CYS A 35 -12.10 2.12 -12.39
C CYS A 35 -13.41 1.62 -11.78
N ARG A 36 -13.36 0.60 -10.91
CA ARG A 36 -14.54 -0.02 -10.30
C ARG A 36 -14.42 0.00 -8.79
N SER A 37 -15.52 0.28 -8.12
CA SER A 37 -15.62 0.07 -6.67
C SER A 37 -15.46 -1.41 -6.33
N GLY A 38 -14.92 -1.69 -5.15
CA GLY A 38 -14.67 -3.06 -4.73
C GLY A 38 -13.51 -3.18 -3.74
N ARG A 39 -13.35 -4.39 -3.21
CA ARG A 39 -12.28 -4.69 -2.26
C ARG A 39 -10.98 -4.98 -3.00
N PHE A 40 -9.88 -4.57 -2.38
CA PHE A 40 -8.53 -4.84 -2.89
C PHE A 40 -7.55 -4.96 -1.72
N THR A 41 -6.37 -5.49 -2.01
CA THR A 41 -5.27 -5.56 -1.04
C THR A 41 -4.17 -4.60 -1.45
N ILE A 42 -3.63 -3.84 -0.49
CA ILE A 42 -2.44 -3.03 -0.70
C ILE A 42 -1.25 -3.98 -0.76
N CYS A 43 -0.60 -4.00 -1.91
CA CYS A 43 0.55 -4.85 -2.14
C CYS A 43 1.82 -4.06 -1.80
N LYS A 44 1.98 -2.86 -2.36
CA LYS A 44 3.22 -2.09 -2.26
C LYS A 44 2.94 -0.60 -2.18
N VAL A 45 3.78 0.11 -1.44
CA VAL A 45 3.88 1.57 -1.48
C VAL A 45 5.23 1.93 -2.11
N ALA A 46 5.20 2.77 -3.14
CA ALA A 46 6.35 3.24 -3.89
C ALA A 46 6.65 4.72 -3.60
N GLY A 47 7.86 5.16 -3.97
CA GLY A 47 8.34 6.53 -3.79
C GLY A 47 9.43 6.68 -2.75
N ASP A 48 9.71 7.92 -2.37
CA ASP A 48 10.77 8.24 -1.40
C ASP A 48 10.36 7.89 0.04
N ARG A 49 11.35 7.93 0.95
CA ARG A 49 11.13 7.59 2.37
C ARG A 49 10.08 8.48 3.04
N LYS A 50 9.97 9.75 2.66
CA LYS A 50 9.03 10.70 3.28
C LYS A 50 7.60 10.40 2.82
N LEU A 51 7.42 10.11 1.53
CA LEU A 51 6.15 9.72 0.95
C LEU A 51 5.66 8.41 1.56
N CYS A 52 6.50 7.38 1.62
CA CYS A 52 6.15 6.10 2.24
C CYS A 52 5.76 6.26 3.71
N ALA A 53 6.49 7.09 4.48
CA ALA A 53 6.14 7.37 5.87
C ALA A 53 4.78 8.07 5.99
N ARG A 54 4.49 9.05 5.12
CA ARG A 54 3.20 9.75 5.08
C ARG A 54 2.05 8.81 4.73
N ILE A 55 2.22 7.97 3.71
CA ILE A 55 1.22 6.97 3.30
C ILE A 55 0.99 5.96 4.44
N GLY A 56 2.06 5.47 5.08
CA GLY A 56 1.97 4.58 6.24
C GLY A 56 1.23 5.19 7.43
N ALA A 57 1.43 6.48 7.69
CA ALA A 57 0.71 7.20 8.74
C ALA A 57 -0.81 7.32 8.49
N LEU A 58 -1.26 7.17 7.24
CA LEU A 58 -2.68 7.07 6.89
C LEU A 58 -3.24 5.65 7.08
N GLY A 59 -2.43 4.69 7.56
CA GLY A 59 -2.80 3.29 7.67
C GLY A 59 -2.60 2.49 6.38
N ILE A 60 -2.00 3.09 5.35
CA ILE A 60 -1.79 2.43 4.06
C ILE A 60 -0.43 1.75 4.06
N TYR A 61 -0.42 0.43 4.16
CA TYR A 61 0.80 -0.38 4.17
C TYR A 61 0.56 -1.75 3.50
N PRO A 62 1.62 -2.43 3.03
CA PRO A 62 1.50 -3.77 2.46
C PRO A 62 0.73 -4.76 3.34
N GLY A 63 -0.22 -5.47 2.77
CA GLY A 63 -1.12 -6.41 3.44
C GLY A 63 -2.41 -5.79 4.00
N ALA A 64 -2.53 -4.46 4.03
CA ALA A 64 -3.78 -3.82 4.43
C ALA A 64 -4.88 -4.04 3.39
N GLN A 65 -6.09 -4.36 3.84
CA GLN A 65 -7.28 -4.50 3.01
C GLN A 65 -8.08 -3.20 3.01
N ALA A 66 -8.57 -2.82 1.83
CA ALA A 66 -9.36 -1.62 1.66
C ALA A 66 -10.51 -1.87 0.68
N GLU A 67 -11.47 -0.97 0.68
CA GLU A 67 -12.57 -0.95 -0.28
C GLU A 67 -12.57 0.39 -1.01
N LEU A 68 -12.54 0.34 -2.35
CA LEU A 68 -12.71 1.52 -3.18
C LEU A 68 -14.20 1.87 -3.19
N ILE A 69 -14.55 3.01 -2.61
CA ILE A 69 -15.94 3.49 -2.53
C ILE A 69 -16.27 4.29 -3.79
N CYS A 70 -15.38 5.21 -4.16
CA CYS A 70 -15.49 5.98 -5.39
C CYS A 70 -14.18 5.84 -6.18
N PRO A 71 -14.20 5.17 -7.35
CA PRO A 71 -13.08 5.23 -8.27
C PRO A 71 -12.85 6.68 -8.72
N HIS A 72 -11.67 6.94 -9.29
CA HIS A 72 -11.18 8.28 -9.55
C HIS A 72 -12.23 9.17 -10.26
N ASN A 73 -12.70 10.23 -9.59
CA ASN A 73 -13.60 11.23 -10.17
C ASN A 73 -12.79 12.52 -10.39
N GLY A 74 -12.14 12.63 -11.54
CA GLY A 74 -11.19 13.71 -11.82
C GLY A 74 -9.77 13.37 -11.32
N SER A 75 -9.35 13.98 -10.21
CA SER A 75 -7.97 13.85 -9.66
C SER A 75 -7.89 13.16 -8.30
N GLN A 76 -9.01 12.66 -7.77
CA GLN A 76 -9.10 12.06 -6.45
C GLN A 76 -9.96 10.78 -6.46
N CYS A 77 -9.64 9.84 -5.56
CA CYS A 77 -10.47 8.68 -5.26
C CYS A 77 -10.79 8.61 -3.76
N ILE A 78 -11.87 7.90 -3.42
CA ILE A 78 -12.30 7.69 -2.04
C ILE A 78 -12.25 6.20 -1.72
N LEU A 79 -11.55 5.86 -0.66
CA LEU A 79 -11.46 4.49 -0.16
C LEU A 79 -11.80 4.41 1.32
N GLN A 80 -12.24 3.23 1.73
CA GLN A 80 -12.52 2.85 3.10
C GLN A 80 -11.40 1.94 3.59
N LEU A 81 -10.75 2.33 4.69
CA LEU A 81 -9.62 1.64 5.29
C LEU A 81 -9.76 1.70 6.82
N HIS A 82 -9.69 0.55 7.50
CA HIS A 82 -9.84 0.48 8.97
C HIS A 82 -11.07 1.23 9.53
N GLY A 83 -12.21 1.17 8.84
CA GLY A 83 -13.42 1.90 9.27
C GLY A 83 -13.38 3.43 9.06
N SER A 84 -12.28 3.98 8.53
CA SER A 84 -12.15 5.38 8.13
C SER A 84 -12.17 5.58 6.60
N ARG A 85 -12.75 6.71 6.14
CA ARG A 85 -12.71 7.10 4.73
C ARG A 85 -11.51 8.01 4.46
N LEU A 86 -10.76 7.69 3.41
CA LEU A 86 -9.62 8.47 2.94
C LEU A 86 -9.89 8.96 1.52
N CYS A 87 -9.68 10.26 1.31
CA CYS A 87 -9.64 10.85 -0.01
C CYS A 87 -8.18 10.98 -0.44
N LEU A 88 -7.80 10.34 -1.55
CA LEU A 88 -6.44 10.35 -2.06
C LEU A 88 -6.41 11.01 -3.42
N ASP A 89 -5.47 11.93 -3.60
CA ASP A 89 -5.17 12.47 -4.92
C ASP A 89 -4.42 11.46 -5.81
N ARG A 90 -4.28 11.82 -7.09
CA ARG A 90 -3.58 11.01 -8.07
C ARG A 90 -2.10 10.78 -7.75
N THR A 91 -1.41 11.77 -7.18
CA THR A 91 0.01 11.65 -6.81
C THR A 91 0.20 10.56 -5.75
N ILE A 92 -0.70 10.48 -4.77
CA ILE A 92 -0.65 9.42 -3.76
C ILE A 92 -1.11 8.08 -4.34
N SER A 93 -2.23 8.05 -5.06
CA SER A 93 -2.81 6.79 -5.56
C SER A 93 -1.98 6.11 -6.67
N GLU A 94 -1.20 6.86 -7.46
CA GLU A 94 -0.26 6.27 -8.43
C GLU A 94 0.90 5.51 -7.75
N ASN A 95 1.22 5.86 -6.50
CA ASN A 95 2.31 5.25 -5.73
C ASN A 95 1.87 4.07 -4.86
N ILE A 96 0.60 3.66 -4.91
CA ILE A 96 0.06 2.53 -4.15
C ILE A 96 -0.30 1.43 -5.15
N LEU A 97 0.42 0.30 -5.10
CA LEU A 97 0.11 -0.88 -5.92
C LEU A 97 -0.82 -1.80 -5.15
N VAL A 98 -1.82 -2.30 -5.86
CA VAL A 98 -2.89 -3.12 -5.30
C VAL A 98 -3.14 -4.35 -6.18
N SER A 99 -3.79 -5.35 -5.58
CA SER A 99 -4.42 -6.46 -6.29
C SER A 99 -5.90 -6.53 -5.98
N GLU A 100 -6.71 -6.72 -7.03
CA GLU A 100 -8.13 -7.02 -6.93
C GLU A 100 -8.33 -8.53 -6.62
N TYR A 101 -9.49 -8.88 -6.06
CA TYR A 101 -9.90 -10.26 -5.79
C TYR A 101 -10.57 -10.91 -7.00
#